data_AF-A0A836QCG9-F1
#
_entry.id   AF-A0A836QCG9-F1
#
_cell.length_a   1.000
_cell.length_b   1.000
_cell.length_c   1.000
_cell.angle_alpha   90.00
_cell.angle_beta   90.00
_cell.angle_gamma   90.00
#
_symmetry.space_group_name_H-M   'P 1'
#
loop_
_entity.id
_entity.type
_entity.pdbx_description
1 polymer ?
#
loop_
_entity_poly.entity_id
_entity_poly.type
_entity_poly.pdbx_seq_one_letter_code
_entity_poly.pdbx_strand_id
1 'polypeptide(L)'
;EVLDILKKQGAEVEQLKQLVKFPPELVDEYTAKAPDQFTLHARNPEHSIRIGDNWITYSMVSSMPNVSNLNDVRLVGNFNLA
;
A
#
# COMPACT_ATOMS: atom_id res chain seq x y z
N GLU A 1 20.03 -4.17 -4.90
CA GLU A 1 19.35 -4.34 -3.60
C GLU A 1 18.12 -5.24 -3.68
N VAL A 2 16.96 -4.77 -4.18
CA VAL A 2 15.72 -5.59 -4.19
C VAL A 2 15.91 -6.91 -4.94
N LEU A 3 16.51 -6.88 -6.14
CA LEU A 3 16.78 -8.09 -6.92
C LEU A 3 17.67 -9.10 -6.18
N ASP A 4 18.64 -8.61 -5.40
CA ASP A 4 19.55 -9.47 -4.62
C ASP A 4 18.83 -10.09 -3.43
N ILE A 5 17.94 -9.34 -2.78
CA ILE A 5 17.06 -9.84 -1.72
C ILE A 5 16.16 -10.95 -2.27
N LEU A 6 15.47 -10.69 -3.38
CA LEU A 6 14.54 -11.64 -3.98
C LEU A 6 15.24 -12.92 -4.45
N LYS A 7 16.41 -12.79 -5.08
CA LYS A 7 17.25 -13.95 -5.44
C LYS A 7 17.67 -14.76 -4.23
N LYS A 8 18.06 -14.08 -3.13
CA LYS A 8 18.46 -14.73 -1.87
C LYS A 8 17.30 -15.50 -1.23
N GLN A 9 16.07 -15.02 -1.38
CA GLN A 9 14.87 -15.69 -0.86
C GLN A 9 14.32 -16.78 -1.80
N GLY A 10 15.01 -17.10 -2.91
CA GLY A 10 14.64 -18.23 -3.78
C GLY A 10 13.88 -17.85 -5.04
N ALA A 11 13.72 -16.56 -5.36
CA ALA A 11 13.18 -16.16 -6.66
C ALA A 11 14.24 -16.32 -7.77
N GLU A 12 13.81 -16.66 -8.98
CA GLU A 12 14.67 -16.64 -10.16
C GLU A 12 14.79 -15.21 -10.69
N VAL A 13 16.02 -14.71 -10.84
CA VAL A 13 16.26 -13.30 -11.19
C VAL A 13 17.16 -13.17 -12.42
N GLU A 14 16.63 -12.54 -13.47
CA GLU A 14 17.39 -12.06 -14.62
C GLU A 14 17.82 -10.60 -14.41
N GLN A 15 19.01 -10.42 -13.84
CA GLN A 15 19.48 -9.11 -13.34
C GLN A 15 19.46 -7.99 -14.39
N LEU A 16 19.92 -8.27 -15.62
CA LEU A 16 20.02 -7.28 -16.70
C LEU A 16 18.65 -6.80 -17.19
N LYS A 17 17.64 -7.68 -17.13
CA LYS A 17 16.27 -7.38 -17.56
C LYS A 17 15.39 -6.91 -16.41
N GLN A 18 15.90 -6.95 -15.18
CA GLN A 18 15.15 -6.72 -13.94
C GLN A 18 13.87 -7.57 -13.85
N LEU A 19 13.92 -8.78 -14.41
CA LEU A 19 12.80 -9.72 -14.43
C LEU A 19 12.97 -10.72 -13.30
N VAL A 20 11.92 -10.88 -12.49
CA VAL A 20 11.87 -11.82 -11.37
C VAL A 20 10.73 -12.81 -11.61
N LYS A 21 11.02 -14.10 -11.49
CA LYS A 21 10.00 -15.16 -11.47
C LYS A 21 9.94 -15.72 -10.06
N PHE A 22 8.74 -15.70 -9.49
CA PHE A 22 8.48 -16.23 -8.17
C PHE A 22 7.93 -17.66 -8.32
N PRO A 23 8.55 -18.66 -7.67
CA PRO A 23 7.91 -19.95 -7.49
C PRO A 23 6.60 -19.78 -6.71
N PRO A 24 5.48 -20.44 -7.08
CA PRO A 24 4.20 -20.29 -6.40
C PRO A 24 4.28 -20.54 -4.89
N GLU A 25 5.02 -21.58 -4.47
CA GLU A 25 5.23 -21.94 -3.08
C GLU A 25 5.94 -20.84 -2.28
N LEU A 26 6.82 -20.06 -2.93
CA LEU A 26 7.50 -18.94 -2.32
C LEU A 26 6.53 -17.79 -2.05
N VAL A 27 5.58 -17.55 -2.97
CA VAL A 27 4.52 -16.55 -2.77
C VAL A 27 3.64 -16.98 -1.61
N ASP A 28 3.19 -18.23 -1.59
CA ASP A 28 2.33 -18.76 -0.51
C ASP A 28 3.03 -18.66 0.86
N GLU A 29 4.31 -19.06 0.95
CA GLU A 29 5.09 -18.99 2.19
C GLU A 29 5.18 -17.55 2.73
N TYR A 30 5.42 -16.57 1.86
CA TYR A 30 5.57 -15.19 2.28
C TYR A 30 4.25 -14.49 2.54
N THR A 31 3.20 -14.79 1.78
CA THR A 31 1.86 -14.29 2.04
C THR A 31 1.33 -14.81 3.38
N ALA A 32 1.63 -16.06 3.74
CA ALA A 32 1.24 -16.63 5.04
C ALA A 32 1.92 -15.96 6.25
N LYS A 33 3.00 -15.19 6.05
CA LYS A 33 3.65 -14.42 7.12
C LYS A 33 2.91 -13.10 7.42
N ALA A 34 2.05 -12.64 6.50
CA ALA A 34 1.25 -11.44 6.73
C ALA A 34 0.19 -11.71 7.81
N PRO A 35 -0.06 -10.77 8.74
CA PRO A 35 -1.10 -10.95 9.73
C PRO A 35 -2.48 -10.82 9.08
N ASP A 36 -3.43 -11.66 9.51
CA ASP A 36 -4.84 -11.56 9.08
C ASP A 36 -5.51 -10.24 9.51
N GLN A 37 -4.97 -9.62 10.57
CA GLN A 37 -5.45 -8.36 11.11
C GLN A 37 -4.35 -7.59 11.84
N PHE A 38 -4.41 -6.26 11.80
CA PHE A 38 -3.51 -5.39 12.56
C PHE A 38 -4.18 -4.07 12.93
N THR A 39 -3.54 -3.31 13.81
CA THR A 39 -4.00 -1.97 14.22
C THR A 39 -3.11 -0.90 13.59
N LEU A 40 -3.71 0.02 12.85
CA LEU A 40 -3.09 1.27 12.43
C LEU A 40 -3.24 2.29 13.56
N HIS A 41 -2.16 2.52 14.30
CA HIS A 41 -2.17 3.40 15.46
C HIS A 41 -2.24 4.88 15.07
N ALA A 42 -3.16 5.61 15.69
CA ALA A 42 -3.27 7.06 15.56
C ALA A 42 -2.59 7.78 16.72
N ARG A 43 -2.29 9.08 16.54
CA ARG A 43 -1.73 9.93 17.60
C ARG A 43 -2.68 10.03 18.80
N ASN A 44 -3.98 10.14 18.56
CA ASN A 44 -5.02 9.92 19.57
C ASN A 44 -5.41 8.44 19.53
N PRO A 45 -5.15 7.64 20.58
CA PRO A 45 -5.43 6.21 20.58
C PRO A 45 -6.89 5.86 20.27
N GLU A 46 -7.85 6.72 20.65
CA GLU A 46 -9.29 6.57 20.38
C GLU A 46 -9.64 6.59 18.87
N HIS A 47 -8.71 7.02 18.01
CA HIS A 47 -8.86 7.04 16.55
C HIS A 47 -7.99 6.00 15.84
N SER A 48 -7.43 5.02 16.57
CA SER A 48 -6.72 3.91 15.94
C SER A 48 -7.68 3.02 15.16
N ILE A 49 -7.24 2.49 14.04
CA ILE A 49 -8.09 1.76 13.09
C ILE A 49 -7.66 0.29 13.02
N ARG A 50 -8.63 -0.63 13.06
CA ARG A 50 -8.39 -2.06 12.79
C ARG A 50 -8.49 -2.33 11.29
N ILE A 51 -7.48 -3.01 10.74
CA ILE A 51 -7.42 -3.47 9.36
C ILE A 51 -7.55 -5.00 9.35
N GLY A 52 -8.42 -5.54 8.49
CA GLY A 52 -8.68 -6.98 8.36
C GLY A 52 -9.98 -7.44 9.05
N ASP A 53 -10.26 -8.75 8.98
CA ASP A 53 -11.52 -9.37 9.45
C ASP A 53 -12.77 -8.73 8.78
N ASN A 54 -13.93 -8.71 9.44
CA ASN A 54 -15.17 -8.12 8.93
C ASN A 54 -15.26 -6.59 9.11
N TRP A 55 -14.12 -5.89 9.17
CA TRP A 55 -14.08 -4.42 9.31
C TRP A 55 -14.00 -3.73 7.96
N ILE A 56 -14.84 -2.70 7.78
CA ILE A 56 -14.76 -1.78 6.64
C ILE A 56 -14.09 -0.50 7.11
N THR A 57 -12.94 -0.17 6.52
CA THR A 57 -12.22 1.07 6.78
C THR A 57 -12.47 2.07 5.64
N TYR A 58 -12.92 3.27 5.99
CA TYR A 58 -13.06 4.37 5.05
C TYR A 58 -11.83 5.27 5.08
N SER A 59 -11.34 5.66 3.92
CA SER A 59 -10.23 6.61 3.78
C SER A 59 -10.56 7.68 2.73
N MET A 60 -9.80 8.77 2.80
CA MET A 60 -9.82 9.80 1.78
C MET A 60 -9.06 9.32 0.55
N VAL A 61 -9.41 9.88 -0.59
CA VAL A 61 -8.66 9.62 -1.82
C VAL A 61 -7.24 10.20 -1.78
N SER A 62 -6.29 9.52 -2.41
CA SER A 62 -4.84 9.79 -2.22
C SER A 62 -4.07 10.17 -3.49
N SER A 63 -4.72 10.53 -4.60
CA SER A 63 -4.00 10.80 -5.86
C SER A 63 -4.56 11.92 -6.73
N MET A 64 -5.69 12.55 -6.36
CA MET A 64 -6.28 13.61 -7.18
C MET A 64 -5.36 14.84 -7.24
N PRO A 65 -4.88 15.24 -8.43
CA PRO A 65 -4.08 16.45 -8.57
C PRO A 65 -4.95 17.71 -8.64
N ASN A 66 -6.27 17.57 -8.72
CA ASN A 66 -7.21 18.68 -8.89
C ASN A 66 -8.40 18.53 -7.92
N VAL A 67 -9.04 19.65 -7.59
CA VAL A 67 -10.24 19.75 -6.75
C VAL A 67 -11.34 20.49 -7.51
N SER A 68 -12.60 20.14 -7.27
CA SER A 68 -13.75 20.95 -7.68
C SER A 68 -14.24 21.75 -6.49
N ASN A 69 -14.33 23.07 -6.63
CA ASN A 69 -14.86 23.93 -5.58
C ASN A 69 -16.40 24.02 -5.64
N LEU A 70 -17.00 24.74 -4.69
CA LEU A 70 -18.46 24.94 -4.61
C LEU A 70 -19.07 25.73 -5.79
N ASN A 71 -18.23 26.33 -6.64
CA ASN A 71 -18.66 27.06 -7.84
C ASN A 71 -18.45 26.21 -9.11
N ASP A 72 -18.30 24.89 -8.97
CA ASP A 72 -18.07 23.94 -10.05
C ASP A 72 -16.79 24.20 -10.88
N VAL A 73 -15.81 24.91 -10.31
CA VAL A 73 -14.52 25.18 -10.97
C VAL A 73 -13.50 24.12 -10.59
N ARG A 74 -12.84 23.53 -11.60
CA ARG A 74 -11.72 22.60 -11.41
C ARG A 74 -10.41 23.38 -11.21
N LEU A 75 -9.78 23.18 -10.06
CA LEU A 75 -8.56 23.86 -9.64
C LEU A 75 -7.44 22.84 -9.40
N VAL A 76 -6.18 23.28 -9.54
CA VAL A 76 -5.01 22.49 -9.14
C VAL A 76 -4.98 22.38 -7.61
N GLY A 77 -4.87 21.15 -7.11
CA GLY A 77 -4.77 20.86 -5.68
C GLY A 77 -3.49 21.47 -5.10
N ASN A 78 -3.61 22.06 -3.91
CA ASN A 78 -2.49 22.63 -3.18
C ASN A 78 -2.76 22.56 -1.67
N PHE A 79 -1.74 22.83 -0.84
CA PHE A 79 -1.85 22.77 0.62
C PHE A 79 -2.54 23.99 1.25
N ASN A 80 -2.77 25.06 0.48
CA ASN A 80 -3.24 26.35 0.98
C ASN A 80 -4.76 26.54 0.80
N LEU A 81 -5.45 25.60 0.16
CA LEU A 81 -6.90 25.63 -0.08
C LEU A 81 -7.68 24.74 0.92
N ALA A 82 -7.27 24.75 2.19
CA ALA A 82 -8.06 24.16 3.27
C ALA A 82 -9.11 25.15 3.78
#